data_AF-A0A7W0H180-F1
#
_entry.id   AF-A0A7W0H180-F1
#
_cell.length_a   1.000
_cell.length_b   1.000
_cell.length_c   1.000
_cell.angle_alpha   90.00
_cell.angle_beta   90.00
_cell.angle_gamma   90.00
#
_symmetry.space_group_name_H-M   'P 1'
#
loop_
_entity.id
_entity.type
_entity.pdbx_description
1 polymer ?
#
loop_
_entity_poly.entity_id
_entity_poly.type
_entity_poly.pdbx_seq_one_letter_code
_entity_poly.pdbx_strand_id
1 'polypeptide(L)'
;YLLARADVFHLVPLAAVLPVLLATAAAAERRAGRTASTVGLVLVLGLIALQGLDRKRIQLLSPPPLAAIQVDVADGVEAPPAEARALTELSRYVRSRVPPGRPVFVANPRFDLVRVGNPLVYVLVGRPNPTRYDVMQPGVVTTLPVQREIVGDLERSRPELVIRWLSPVADQPEDNGAGRSSGVRLLDRYLARTYAPQRRFGDYEVLARR
;
A
#
# COMPACT_ATOMS: atom_id res chain seq x y z
N TYR A 1 9.29 9.58 -14.60
CA TYR A 1 8.35 8.70 -13.89
C TYR A 1 8.45 7.26 -14.40
N LEU A 2 8.07 6.97 -15.66
CA LEU A 2 8.10 5.60 -16.22
C LEU A 2 9.50 4.94 -16.23
N LEU A 3 10.58 5.70 -16.49
CA LEU A 3 11.96 5.17 -16.49
C LEU A 3 12.50 4.83 -15.09
N ALA A 4 11.85 5.29 -14.02
CA ALA A 4 12.30 5.08 -12.64
C ALA A 4 11.37 4.13 -11.84
N ARG A 5 10.13 3.95 -12.31
CA ARG A 5 9.02 3.31 -11.57
C ARG A 5 8.16 2.38 -12.44
N ALA A 6 8.70 1.81 -13.52
CA ALA A 6 8.01 0.70 -14.19
C ALA A 6 8.05 -0.53 -13.25
N ASP A 7 7.08 -0.62 -12.36
CA ASP A 7 6.90 -1.73 -11.41
C ASP A 7 5.65 -2.57 -11.76
N VAL A 8 5.41 -3.61 -10.98
CA VAL A 8 4.27 -4.52 -11.18
C VAL A 8 2.93 -3.78 -11.22
N PHE A 9 2.75 -2.71 -10.45
CA PHE A 9 1.51 -1.93 -10.44
C PHE A 9 1.29 -1.16 -11.75
N HIS A 10 2.36 -0.82 -12.47
CA HIS A 10 2.31 -0.15 -13.78
C HIS A 10 2.22 -1.14 -14.95
N LEU A 11 2.61 -2.40 -14.74
CA LEU A 11 2.43 -3.47 -15.74
C LEU A 11 0.98 -3.94 -15.85
N VAL A 12 0.16 -3.78 -14.81
CA VAL A 12 -1.25 -4.22 -14.80
C VAL A 12 -2.09 -3.55 -15.90
N PRO A 13 -2.07 -2.21 -16.06
CA PRO A 13 -2.80 -1.58 -17.17
C PRO A 13 -2.30 -2.02 -18.54
N LEU A 14 -0.97 -2.20 -18.70
CA LEU A 14 -0.38 -2.63 -19.96
C LEU A 14 -0.83 -4.06 -20.34
N ALA A 15 -0.91 -4.94 -19.34
CA ALA A 15 -1.42 -6.31 -19.48
C ALA A 15 -2.91 -6.36 -19.87
N ALA A 16 -3.68 -5.29 -19.62
CA ALA A 16 -5.06 -5.15 -20.08
C ALA A 16 -5.16 -4.54 -21.50
N VAL A 17 -4.32 -3.56 -21.82
CA VAL A 17 -4.36 -2.86 -23.13
C VAL A 17 -3.83 -3.74 -24.25
N LEU A 18 -2.75 -4.48 -24.04
CA LEU A 18 -2.09 -5.29 -25.08
C LEU A 18 -3.01 -6.38 -25.67
N PRO A 19 -3.77 -7.18 -24.89
CA PRO A 19 -4.74 -8.12 -25.44
C PRO A 19 -5.84 -7.46 -26.26
N VAL A 20 -6.30 -6.26 -25.87
CA VAL A 20 -7.32 -5.51 -26.61
C VAL A 20 -6.79 -5.09 -27.98
N LEU A 21 -5.57 -4.56 -28.04
CA LEU A 21 -4.91 -4.19 -29.30
C LEU A 21 -4.63 -5.41 -30.19
N LEU A 22 -4.23 -6.53 -29.62
CA LEU A 22 -4.00 -7.77 -30.38
C LEU A 22 -5.32 -8.37 -30.89
N ALA A 23 -6.41 -8.26 -30.14
CA ALA A 23 -7.73 -8.70 -30.58
C ALA A 23 -8.27 -7.85 -31.75
N THR A 24 -8.09 -6.53 -31.71
CA THR A 24 -8.50 -5.65 -32.82
C THR A 24 -7.66 -5.91 -34.08
N ALA A 25 -6.35 -6.07 -33.94
CA ALA A 25 -5.45 -6.44 -35.04
C ALA A 25 -5.78 -7.83 -35.61
N ALA A 26 -6.04 -8.83 -34.76
CA ALA A 26 -6.43 -10.17 -35.18
C ALA A 26 -7.75 -10.18 -35.96
N ALA A 27 -8.73 -9.36 -35.55
CA ALA A 27 -9.99 -9.21 -36.27
C ALA A 27 -9.80 -8.59 -37.67
N ALA A 28 -8.87 -7.64 -37.81
CA ALA A 28 -8.52 -7.03 -39.09
C ALA A 28 -7.72 -7.99 -39.99
N GLU A 29 -6.76 -8.73 -39.44
CA GLU A 29 -5.92 -9.69 -40.18
C GLU A 29 -6.68 -10.90 -40.70
N ARG A 30 -7.68 -11.38 -39.94
CA ARG A 30 -8.54 -12.48 -40.37
C ARG A 30 -9.24 -12.20 -41.70
N ARG A 31 -9.59 -10.94 -41.97
CA ARG A 31 -10.18 -10.51 -43.26
C ARG A 31 -9.18 -10.54 -44.42
N ALA A 32 -7.88 -10.53 -44.11
CA ALA A 32 -6.78 -10.55 -45.07
C ALA A 32 -6.06 -11.91 -45.13
N GLY A 33 -6.61 -12.97 -44.52
CA GLY A 33 -6.02 -14.32 -44.51
C GLY A 33 -4.72 -14.46 -43.69
N ARG A 34 -4.42 -13.51 -42.80
CA ARG A 34 -3.22 -13.51 -41.94
C ARG A 34 -3.59 -13.89 -40.50
N THR A 35 -2.64 -14.47 -39.76
CA THR A 35 -2.86 -15.00 -38.40
C THR A 35 -1.84 -14.54 -37.36
N ALA A 36 -0.88 -13.68 -37.72
CA ALA A 36 0.24 -13.30 -36.85
C ALA A 36 -0.23 -12.67 -35.53
N SER A 37 -1.19 -11.74 -35.60
CA SER A 37 -1.77 -11.08 -34.41
C SER A 37 -2.63 -12.03 -33.58
N THR A 38 -3.20 -13.08 -34.18
CA THR A 38 -3.93 -14.13 -33.44
C THR A 38 -2.98 -15.00 -32.62
N VAL A 39 -1.84 -15.39 -33.20
CA VAL A 39 -0.78 -16.12 -32.47
C VAL A 39 -0.23 -15.25 -31.33
N GLY A 40 0.03 -13.97 -31.60
CA GLY A 40 0.44 -13.00 -30.57
C GLY A 40 -0.57 -12.89 -29.43
N LEU A 41 -1.87 -12.78 -29.74
CA LEU A 41 -2.94 -12.74 -28.73
C LEU A 41 -2.96 -13.99 -27.85
N VAL A 42 -2.90 -15.18 -28.46
CA VAL A 42 -2.92 -16.46 -27.73
C VAL A 42 -1.70 -16.57 -26.82
N LEU A 43 -0.51 -16.19 -27.29
CA LEU A 43 0.70 -16.20 -26.47
C LEU A 43 0.60 -15.24 -25.28
N VAL A 44 0.12 -14.02 -25.50
CA VAL A 44 -0.05 -13.03 -24.41
C VAL A 44 -1.08 -13.50 -23.39
N LEU A 45 -2.24 -13.99 -23.83
CA LEU A 45 -3.26 -14.54 -22.92
C LEU A 45 -2.76 -15.77 -22.16
N GLY A 46 -2.03 -16.66 -22.85
CA GLY A 46 -1.40 -17.82 -22.25
C GLY A 46 -0.40 -17.44 -21.15
N LEU A 47 0.48 -16.46 -21.42
CA LEU A 47 1.44 -15.94 -20.44
C LEU A 47 0.75 -15.30 -19.23
N ILE A 48 -0.30 -14.49 -19.46
CA ILE A 48 -1.11 -13.91 -18.37
C ILE A 48 -1.73 -15.00 -17.51
N ALA A 49 -2.33 -16.02 -18.13
CA ALA A 49 -2.94 -17.14 -17.43
C ALA A 49 -1.91 -17.96 -16.63
N LEU A 50 -0.77 -18.29 -17.24
CA LEU A 50 0.33 -19.01 -16.59
C LEU A 50 0.89 -18.24 -15.39
N GLN A 51 1.16 -16.94 -15.54
CA GLN A 51 1.63 -16.12 -14.42
C GLN A 51 0.57 -15.94 -13.34
N GLY A 52 -0.70 -15.78 -13.73
CA GLY A 52 -1.81 -15.70 -12.80
C GLY A 52 -1.93 -16.98 -11.97
N LEU A 53 -1.92 -18.14 -12.64
CA LEU A 53 -1.97 -19.46 -12.01
C LEU A 53 -0.77 -19.69 -11.09
N ASP A 54 0.45 -19.36 -11.50
CA ASP A 54 1.64 -19.53 -10.67
C ASP A 54 1.60 -18.66 -9.41
N ARG A 55 1.31 -17.36 -9.57
CA ARG A 55 1.23 -16.40 -8.44
C ARG A 55 0.08 -16.67 -7.49
N LYS A 56 -1.03 -17.21 -8.01
CA LYS A 56 -2.25 -17.47 -7.22
C LYS A 56 -2.46 -18.94 -6.92
N ARG A 57 -1.52 -19.82 -7.27
CA ARG A 57 -1.65 -21.28 -7.13
C ARG A 57 -2.12 -21.67 -5.74
N ILE A 58 -1.46 -21.13 -4.71
CA ILE A 58 -1.77 -21.42 -3.32
C ILE A 58 -3.16 -20.89 -2.96
N GLN A 59 -3.51 -19.67 -3.41
CA GLN A 59 -4.81 -19.03 -3.13
C GLN A 59 -5.98 -19.70 -3.87
N LEU A 60 -5.74 -20.30 -5.04
CA LEU A 60 -6.75 -20.99 -5.84
C LEU A 60 -7.03 -22.41 -5.32
N LEU A 61 -5.98 -23.10 -4.86
CA LEU A 61 -6.09 -24.47 -4.34
C LEU A 61 -6.49 -24.49 -2.86
N SER A 62 -6.15 -23.45 -2.11
CA SER A 62 -6.45 -23.32 -0.69
C SER A 62 -6.62 -21.84 -0.37
N PRO A 63 -7.81 -21.27 -0.66
CA PRO A 63 -8.06 -19.87 -0.32
C PRO A 63 -7.84 -19.68 1.17
N PRO A 64 -7.00 -18.72 1.58
CA PRO A 64 -6.76 -18.47 2.99
C PRO A 64 -8.09 -18.14 3.66
N PRO A 65 -8.36 -18.64 4.87
CA PRO A 65 -9.58 -18.27 5.57
C PRO A 65 -9.62 -16.75 5.70
N LEU A 66 -10.76 -16.15 5.37
CA LEU A 66 -11.00 -14.73 5.54
C LEU A 66 -11.92 -14.50 6.73
N ALA A 67 -11.75 -13.37 7.39
CA ALA A 67 -12.61 -12.94 8.49
C ALA A 67 -12.95 -11.47 8.32
N ALA A 68 -14.20 -11.12 8.62
CA ALA A 68 -14.68 -9.75 8.58
C ALA A 68 -13.96 -8.88 9.62
N ILE A 69 -13.53 -7.69 9.20
CA ILE A 69 -12.97 -6.67 10.10
C ILE A 69 -14.13 -6.03 10.85
N GLN A 70 -14.20 -6.24 12.17
CA GLN A 70 -15.36 -5.84 12.98
C GLN A 70 -15.30 -4.35 13.35
N VAL A 71 -15.58 -3.49 12.37
CA VAL A 71 -15.69 -2.04 12.53
C VAL A 71 -16.83 -1.50 11.68
N ASP A 72 -17.61 -0.56 12.21
CA ASP A 72 -18.85 -0.07 11.56
C ASP A 72 -18.66 0.45 10.13
N VAL A 73 -17.50 1.05 9.85
CA VAL A 73 -17.15 1.62 8.53
C VAL A 73 -16.68 0.57 7.52
N ALA A 74 -16.42 -0.65 7.98
CA ALA A 74 -15.80 -1.74 7.23
C ALA A 74 -16.79 -2.88 6.93
N ASP A 75 -18.08 -2.57 6.81
CA ASP A 75 -19.10 -3.57 6.50
C ASP A 75 -18.76 -4.31 5.20
N GLY A 76 -18.74 -5.64 5.27
CA GLY A 76 -18.33 -6.53 4.17
C GLY A 76 -16.83 -6.56 3.85
N VAL A 77 -15.95 -5.88 4.59
CA VAL A 77 -14.50 -5.94 4.38
C VAL A 77 -13.89 -7.11 5.13
N GLU A 78 -13.17 -7.97 4.42
CA GLU A 78 -12.50 -9.14 4.97
C GLU A 78 -10.98 -9.10 4.81
N ALA A 79 -10.28 -9.73 5.75
CA ALA A 79 -8.83 -9.89 5.73
C ALA A 79 -8.46 -11.27 6.31
N PRO A 80 -7.20 -11.73 6.16
CA PRO A 80 -6.71 -12.89 6.89
C PRO A 80 -7.01 -12.76 8.39
N PRO A 81 -7.29 -13.84 9.14
CA PRO A 81 -7.96 -13.72 10.43
C PRO A 81 -7.09 -13.08 11.51
N ALA A 82 -5.76 -13.13 11.37
CA ALA A 82 -4.84 -12.40 12.22
C ALA A 82 -4.91 -10.88 11.97
N GLU A 83 -4.95 -10.49 10.70
CA GLU A 83 -5.04 -9.08 10.28
C GLU A 83 -6.39 -8.48 10.65
N ALA A 84 -7.49 -9.20 10.41
CA ALA A 84 -8.84 -8.76 10.77
C ALA A 84 -8.97 -8.50 12.29
N ARG A 85 -8.39 -9.40 13.12
CA ARG A 85 -8.33 -9.21 14.57
C ARG A 85 -7.48 -8.01 14.95
N ALA A 86 -6.26 -7.90 14.39
CA ALA A 86 -5.36 -6.79 14.67
C ALA A 86 -5.99 -5.43 14.33
N LEU A 87 -6.63 -5.29 13.17
CA LEU A 87 -7.31 -4.07 12.75
C LEU A 87 -8.54 -3.74 13.60
N THR A 88 -9.33 -4.75 13.97
CA THR A 88 -10.47 -4.60 14.89
C THR A 88 -10.00 -4.05 16.25
N GLU A 89 -8.96 -4.66 16.83
CA GLU A 89 -8.41 -4.26 18.13
C GLU A 89 -7.74 -2.89 18.07
N LEU A 90 -6.97 -2.62 17.01
CA LEU A 90 -6.36 -1.32 16.75
C LEU A 90 -7.42 -0.22 16.68
N SER A 91 -8.50 -0.43 15.92
CA SER A 91 -9.56 0.57 15.79
C SER A 91 -10.24 0.84 17.12
N ARG A 92 -10.58 -0.21 17.89
CA ARG A 92 -11.13 -0.05 19.24
C ARG A 92 -10.18 0.72 20.16
N TYR A 93 -8.89 0.40 20.12
CA TYR A 93 -7.87 1.07 20.92
C TYR A 93 -7.75 2.56 20.59
N VAL A 94 -7.63 2.89 19.30
CA VAL A 94 -7.52 4.29 18.84
C VAL A 94 -8.80 5.05 19.19
N ARG A 95 -9.98 4.46 18.98
CA ARG A 95 -11.26 5.10 19.32
C ARG A 95 -11.41 5.41 20.80
N SER A 96 -10.85 4.56 21.67
CA SER A 96 -10.86 4.77 23.13
C SER A 96 -9.90 5.85 23.64
N ARG A 97 -8.91 6.26 22.82
CA ARG A 97 -7.82 7.17 23.21
C ARG A 97 -7.91 8.52 22.52
N VAL A 98 -8.14 8.51 21.22
CA VAL A 98 -8.16 9.71 20.38
C VAL A 98 -9.61 10.06 20.11
N PRO A 99 -10.12 11.24 20.51
CA PRO A 99 -11.49 11.66 20.21
C PRO A 99 -11.77 11.77 18.69
N PRO A 100 -13.04 11.70 18.26
CA PRO A 100 -13.42 12.01 16.88
C PRO A 100 -12.90 13.38 16.43
N GLY A 101 -12.50 13.50 15.15
CA GLY A 101 -11.92 14.73 14.59
C GLY A 101 -10.49 15.04 15.01
N ARG A 102 -9.93 14.35 16.02
CA ARG A 102 -8.51 14.48 16.39
C ARG A 102 -7.64 13.57 15.52
N PRO A 103 -6.49 14.05 15.01
CA PRO A 103 -5.71 13.29 14.04
C PRO A 103 -4.91 12.16 14.68
N VAL A 104 -4.65 11.14 13.86
CA VAL A 104 -3.63 10.12 14.06
C VAL A 104 -2.73 10.18 12.83
N PHE A 105 -1.45 9.84 12.95
CA PHE A 105 -0.59 9.71 11.76
C PHE A 105 -0.24 8.24 11.52
N VAL A 106 -0.49 7.75 10.32
CA VAL A 106 -0.12 6.39 9.88
C VAL A 106 1.21 6.45 9.16
N ALA A 107 2.21 5.79 9.73
CA ALA A 107 3.60 5.83 9.31
C ALA A 107 4.04 4.52 8.66
N ASN A 108 4.90 4.65 7.65
CA ASN A 108 5.67 3.52 7.11
C ASN A 108 6.74 3.06 8.11
N PRO A 109 7.33 1.86 7.91
CA PRO A 109 8.47 1.42 8.70
C PRO A 109 9.65 2.40 8.62
N ARG A 110 9.83 2.99 7.43
CA ARG A 110 10.89 3.91 7.06
C ARG A 110 10.37 4.97 6.09
N PHE A 111 10.96 6.17 6.13
CA PHE A 111 10.68 7.24 5.17
C PHE A 111 11.84 7.55 4.22
N ASP A 112 13.04 7.00 4.44
CA ASP A 112 14.12 7.05 3.43
C ASP A 112 13.95 6.01 2.32
N LEU A 113 13.13 4.98 2.56
CA LEU A 113 12.79 3.91 1.64
C LEU A 113 11.31 3.57 1.82
N VAL A 114 10.50 3.85 0.80
CA VAL A 114 9.06 3.62 0.83
C VAL A 114 8.70 2.78 -0.39
N ARG A 115 7.88 1.75 -0.19
CA ARG A 115 7.27 0.95 -1.26
C ARG A 115 5.76 1.20 -1.32
N VAL A 116 5.07 0.98 -0.21
CA VAL A 116 3.62 1.09 -0.09
C VAL A 116 3.22 1.59 1.29
N GLY A 117 2.22 2.47 1.37
CA GLY A 117 1.60 2.92 2.63
C GLY A 117 0.27 2.22 2.91
N ASN A 118 -0.36 2.50 4.05
CA ASN A 118 -1.66 1.91 4.41
C ASN A 118 -2.71 2.98 4.77
N PRO A 119 -3.22 3.75 3.78
CA PRO A 119 -4.24 4.76 4.02
C PRO A 119 -5.57 4.18 4.53
N LEU A 120 -5.84 2.89 4.29
CA LEU A 120 -7.04 2.21 4.80
C LEU A 120 -7.14 2.32 6.33
N VAL A 121 -6.02 2.36 7.04
CA VAL A 121 -6.00 2.52 8.50
C VAL A 121 -6.75 3.80 8.92
N TYR A 122 -6.62 4.92 8.21
CA TYR A 122 -7.35 6.16 8.54
C TYR A 122 -8.86 5.97 8.49
N VAL A 123 -9.35 5.24 7.49
CA VAL A 123 -10.77 4.91 7.34
C VAL A 123 -11.22 4.03 8.50
N LEU A 124 -10.51 2.93 8.77
CA LEU A 124 -10.89 1.94 9.79
C LEU A 124 -10.89 2.53 11.21
N VAL A 125 -9.90 3.35 11.55
CA VAL A 125 -9.83 3.99 12.87
C VAL A 125 -10.70 5.25 12.97
N GLY A 126 -11.17 5.78 11.83
CA GLY A 126 -12.01 6.97 11.76
C GLY A 126 -11.33 8.22 12.30
N ARG A 127 -10.04 8.41 12.04
CA ARG A 127 -9.27 9.59 12.47
C ARG A 127 -8.63 10.27 11.25
N PRO A 128 -8.67 11.62 11.15
CA PRO A 128 -8.11 12.33 10.01
C PRO A 128 -6.60 12.18 9.95
N ASN A 129 -6.07 12.16 8.72
CA ASN A 129 -4.64 12.33 8.44
C ASN A 129 -4.24 13.79 8.72
N PRO A 130 -3.22 14.08 9.55
CA PRO A 130 -2.77 15.43 9.81
C PRO A 130 -2.01 16.07 8.64
N THR A 131 -1.70 15.30 7.59
CA THR A 131 -0.90 15.71 6.44
C THR A 131 -1.73 15.66 5.16
N ARG A 132 -1.28 16.34 4.11
CA ARG A 132 -1.84 16.20 2.76
C ARG A 132 -1.41 14.92 2.01
N TYR A 133 -0.61 14.06 2.65
CA TYR A 133 0.02 12.89 2.02
C TYR A 133 -0.72 11.61 2.42
N ASP A 134 -1.79 11.28 1.70
CA ASP A 134 -2.54 10.04 1.91
C ASP A 134 -1.88 8.83 1.24
N VAL A 135 -1.12 9.07 0.16
CA VAL A 135 -0.40 8.02 -0.56
C VAL A 135 1.10 8.23 -0.38
N MET A 136 1.75 7.22 0.20
CA MET A 136 3.19 7.23 0.47
C MET A 136 3.94 6.91 -0.83
N GLN A 137 4.26 7.97 -1.59
CA GLN A 137 4.88 7.85 -2.90
C GLN A 137 6.42 7.94 -2.83
N PRO A 138 7.16 6.92 -3.32
CA PRO A 138 8.61 6.99 -3.44
C PRO A 138 9.03 8.16 -4.33
N GLY A 139 10.10 8.86 -3.96
CA GLY A 139 10.57 10.07 -4.66
C GLY A 139 9.79 11.34 -4.31
N VAL A 140 8.69 11.22 -3.55
CA VAL A 140 7.96 12.35 -2.96
C VAL A 140 8.21 12.38 -1.45
N VAL A 141 7.65 11.42 -0.72
CA VAL A 141 7.78 11.37 0.75
C VAL A 141 9.17 10.97 1.22
N THR A 142 10.01 10.46 0.31
CA THR A 142 11.43 10.14 0.57
C THR A 142 12.36 11.33 0.44
N THR A 143 11.84 12.53 0.14
CA THR A 143 12.63 13.75 -0.05
C THR A 143 12.67 14.61 1.22
N LEU A 144 13.78 15.34 1.39
CA LEU A 144 13.97 16.20 2.56
C LEU A 144 12.93 17.33 2.67
N PRO A 145 12.56 18.06 1.59
CA PRO A 145 11.54 19.09 1.67
C PRO A 145 10.19 18.54 2.14
N VAL A 146 9.76 17.39 1.61
CA VAL A 146 8.48 16.76 1.99
C VAL A 146 8.51 16.25 3.43
N GLN A 147 9.60 15.60 3.85
CA GLN A 147 9.71 15.18 5.25
C GLN A 147 9.68 16.35 6.24
N ARG A 148 10.26 17.51 5.88
CA ARG A 148 10.13 18.73 6.71
C ARG A 148 8.69 19.22 6.78
N GLU A 149 7.96 19.19 5.67
CA GLU A 149 6.55 19.56 5.63
C GLU A 149 5.72 18.65 6.55
N ILE A 150 5.89 17.34 6.43
CA ILE A 150 5.22 16.36 7.30
C ILE A 150 5.56 16.61 8.77
N VAL A 151 6.84 16.84 9.10
CA VAL A 151 7.23 17.19 10.48
C VAL A 151 6.50 18.45 10.95
N GLY A 152 6.43 19.49 10.12
CA GLY A 152 5.69 20.71 10.45
C GLY A 152 4.19 20.48 10.67
N ASP A 153 3.56 19.62 9.87
CA ASP A 153 2.16 19.20 10.06
C ASP A 153 1.99 18.48 11.41
N LEU A 154 2.89 17.57 11.76
CA LEU A 154 2.84 16.83 13.02
C LEU A 154 3.10 17.73 14.24
N GLU A 155 3.95 18.74 14.11
CA GLU A 155 4.21 19.72 15.18
C GLU A 155 3.04 20.66 15.42
N ARG A 156 2.30 21.03 14.36
CA ARG A 156 1.09 21.86 14.45
C ARG A 156 -0.09 21.07 15.01
N SER A 157 -0.35 19.90 14.45
CA SER A 157 -1.52 19.08 14.77
C SER A 157 -1.37 18.29 16.07
N ARG A 158 -0.13 17.94 16.42
CA ARG A 158 0.26 17.22 17.65
C ARG A 158 -0.60 15.97 17.85
N PRO A 159 -0.61 15.02 16.90
CA PRO A 159 -1.40 13.81 17.05
C PRO A 159 -0.94 13.08 18.31
N GLU A 160 -1.88 12.59 19.09
CA GLU A 160 -1.58 11.86 20.33
C GLU A 160 -0.94 10.52 20.03
N LEU A 161 -1.38 9.88 18.93
CA LEU A 161 -0.92 8.58 18.47
C LEU A 161 -0.36 8.65 17.05
N VAL A 162 0.71 7.87 16.84
CA VAL A 162 1.23 7.47 15.53
C VAL A 162 1.05 5.97 15.40
N ILE A 163 0.57 5.49 14.26
CA ILE A 163 0.45 4.07 13.95
C ILE A 163 1.51 3.73 12.92
N ARG A 164 2.57 3.05 13.33
CA ARG A 164 3.61 2.56 12.44
C ARG A 164 3.23 1.18 11.91
N TRP A 165 3.05 1.08 10.60
CA TRP A 165 2.68 -0.16 9.93
C TRP A 165 3.94 -0.92 9.50
N LEU A 166 4.26 -1.99 10.23
CA LEU A 166 5.48 -2.80 10.12
C LEU A 166 5.31 -4.02 9.21
N SER A 167 4.38 -3.97 8.25
CA SER A 167 4.12 -5.12 7.40
C SER A 167 5.31 -5.44 6.49
N PRO A 168 5.65 -6.73 6.27
CA PRO A 168 6.75 -7.11 5.39
C PRO A 168 6.62 -6.52 3.97
N VAL A 169 5.40 -6.32 3.47
CA VAL A 169 5.18 -5.71 2.16
C VAL A 169 5.66 -4.25 2.09
N ALA A 170 5.58 -3.51 3.21
CA ALA A 170 5.96 -2.11 3.29
C ALA A 170 7.46 -1.88 3.46
N ASP A 171 8.20 -2.87 3.99
CA ASP A 171 9.64 -2.79 4.26
C ASP A 171 10.50 -3.42 3.15
N GLN A 172 9.89 -4.21 2.26
CA GLN A 172 10.57 -4.80 1.10
C GLN A 172 11.02 -3.71 0.09
N PRO A 173 12.30 -3.70 -0.32
CA PRO A 173 12.76 -2.88 -1.43
C PRO A 173 12.09 -3.29 -2.75
N GLU A 174 11.94 -2.34 -3.67
CA GLU A 174 11.52 -2.61 -5.04
C GLU A 174 12.72 -2.88 -5.96
N ASP A 175 12.56 -3.72 -6.97
CA ASP A 175 13.61 -4.03 -7.97
C ASP A 175 13.77 -2.90 -9.03
N ASN A 176 13.68 -1.65 -8.59
CA ASN A 176 13.78 -0.45 -9.42
C ASN A 176 14.43 0.72 -8.66
N GLY A 177 14.36 1.94 -9.22
CA GLY A 177 14.94 3.12 -8.58
C GLY A 177 14.37 3.45 -7.19
N ALA A 178 13.11 3.11 -6.93
CA ALA A 178 12.45 3.33 -5.64
C ALA A 178 12.94 2.40 -4.53
N GLY A 179 13.52 1.24 -4.86
CA GLY A 179 14.16 0.35 -3.89
C GLY A 179 15.48 0.87 -3.32
N ARG A 180 16.00 1.98 -3.84
CA ARG A 180 17.20 2.64 -3.31
C ARG A 180 16.80 3.67 -2.26
N SER A 181 17.38 3.53 -1.07
CA SER A 181 17.24 4.50 0.01
C SER A 181 17.70 5.89 -0.42
N SER A 182 16.91 6.92 -0.12
CA SER A 182 17.28 8.33 -0.34
C SER A 182 18.30 8.84 0.68
N GLY A 183 18.49 8.13 1.79
CA GLY A 183 19.31 8.57 2.94
C GLY A 183 18.66 9.67 3.80
N VAL A 184 17.50 10.19 3.39
CA VAL A 184 16.78 11.23 4.11
C VAL A 184 15.95 10.61 5.24
N ARG A 185 16.44 10.75 6.47
CA ARG A 185 15.83 10.19 7.69
C ARG A 185 15.30 11.24 8.67
N LEU A 186 14.85 12.38 8.16
CA LEU A 186 14.40 13.47 9.03
C LEU A 186 13.14 13.08 9.80
N LEU A 187 12.14 12.54 9.09
CA LEU A 187 10.87 12.15 9.68
C LEU A 187 11.03 10.95 10.61
N ASP A 188 11.80 9.93 10.23
CA ASP A 188 12.08 8.78 11.11
C ASP A 188 12.71 9.23 12.44
N ARG A 189 13.70 10.13 12.37
CA ARG A 189 14.35 10.68 13.56
C ARG A 189 13.42 11.55 14.39
N TYR A 190 12.54 12.32 13.76
CA TYR A 190 11.51 13.08 14.47
C TYR A 190 10.55 12.16 15.22
N LEU A 191 10.00 11.13 14.57
CA LEU A 191 9.08 10.18 15.18
C LEU A 191 9.73 9.47 16.36
N ALA A 192 10.98 8.99 16.19
CA ALA A 192 11.73 8.31 17.25
C ALA A 192 12.01 9.20 18.48
N ARG A 193 12.16 10.52 18.30
CA ARG A 193 12.37 11.48 19.40
C ARG A 193 11.09 11.98 20.05
N THR A 194 9.99 12.06 19.31
CA THR A 194 8.74 12.65 19.80
C THR A 194 7.75 11.61 20.33
N TYR A 195 7.84 10.37 19.87
CA TYR A 195 6.90 9.30 20.23
C TYR A 195 7.62 8.09 20.82
N ALA A 196 6.95 7.40 21.75
CA ALA A 196 7.40 6.17 22.38
C ALA A 196 6.45 5.01 22.05
N PRO A 197 6.96 3.78 21.81
CA PRO A 197 6.12 2.61 21.63
C PRO A 197 5.22 2.38 22.85
N GLN A 198 3.93 2.11 22.60
CA GLN A 198 2.95 1.89 23.66
C GLN A 198 2.28 0.51 23.55
N ARG A 199 1.90 0.10 22.34
CA ARG A 199 1.19 -1.17 22.11
C ARG A 199 1.40 -1.66 20.68
N ARG A 200 1.20 -2.95 20.43
CA ARG A 200 1.25 -3.54 19.10
C ARG A 200 0.04 -4.45 18.86
N PHE A 201 -0.51 -4.40 17.66
CA PHE A 201 -1.59 -5.26 17.18
C PHE A 201 -1.19 -5.82 15.82
N GLY A 202 -0.75 -7.08 15.75
CA GLY A 202 -0.18 -7.63 14.51
C GLY A 202 0.98 -6.78 13.97
N ASP A 203 0.87 -6.29 12.74
CA ASP A 203 1.86 -5.41 12.10
C ASP A 203 1.69 -3.92 12.45
N TYR A 204 0.73 -3.56 13.31
CA TYR A 204 0.44 -2.18 13.68
C TYR A 204 1.04 -1.85 15.04
N GLU A 205 2.13 -1.09 15.05
CA GLU A 205 2.72 -0.56 16.28
C GLU A 205 2.18 0.84 16.56
N VAL A 206 1.58 1.00 17.74
CA VAL A 206 1.06 2.28 18.22
C VAL A 206 2.13 2.97 19.06
N LEU A 207 2.48 4.18 18.66
CA LEU A 207 3.39 5.08 19.36
C LEU A 207 2.58 6.21 19.98
N ALA A 208 2.78 6.47 21.27
CA ALA A 208 2.19 7.60 21.96
C ALA A 208 3.19 8.76 22.02
N ARG A 209 2.68 9.98 21.97
CA ARG A 209 3.53 11.17 22.16
C ARG A 209 4.15 11.15 23.57
N ARG A 210 5.43 11.49 23.67
CA ARG A 210 6.13 11.67 24.94
C ARG A 210 5.66 12.90 25.69
#